data_AF-A0A7V5LH82-F1
#
_entry.id   AF-A0A7V5LH82-F1
#
_cell.length_a   1.000
_cell.length_b   1.000
_cell.length_c   1.000
_cell.angle_alpha   90.00
_cell.angle_beta   90.00
_cell.angle_gamma   90.00
#
_symmetry.space_group_name_H-M   'P 1'
#
loop_
_entity.id
_entity.type
_entity.pdbx_description
1 polymer ?
#
loop_
_entity_poly.entity_id
_entity_poly.type
_entity_poly.pdbx_seq_one_letter_code
_entity_poly.pdbx_strand_id
1 'polypeptide(L)'
;MKIFQTHDSVKMYVKSNPNAIGIGYLSHLYAEPDLRALPVSFYDSTRKYIFPHNINQPNILRRLYPYIVEHYIYILDKLNDNTMTFARYLYNPGYPQKYFFDKGIVPANAEFRLVEEE
;
A
#
# COMPACT_ATOMS: atom_id res chain seq x y z
N MET A 1 10.77 3.26 20.89
CA MET A 1 9.71 3.10 19.87
C MET A 1 8.38 3.16 20.60
N LYS A 2 7.46 4.05 20.20
CA LYS A 2 6.12 4.16 20.80
C LYS A 2 5.12 3.52 19.83
N ILE A 3 4.31 2.59 20.33
CA ILE A 3 3.30 1.87 19.55
C ILE A 3 1.95 2.52 19.82
N PHE A 4 1.19 2.77 18.75
CA PHE A 4 -0.16 3.32 18.80
C PHE A 4 -1.13 2.29 18.24
N GLN A 5 -2.36 2.28 18.74
CA GLN A 5 -3.39 1.32 18.32
C GLN A 5 -3.96 1.61 16.93
N THR A 6 -3.95 2.89 16.51
CA THR A 6 -4.52 3.32 15.24
C THR A 6 -3.57 4.22 14.47
N HIS A 7 -3.69 4.20 13.14
CA HIS A 7 -2.93 5.07 12.25
C HIS A 7 -3.24 6.57 12.51
N ASP A 8 -4.48 6.92 12.86
CA ASP A 8 -4.84 8.29 13.25
C ASP A 8 -4.07 8.78 14.47
N SER A 9 -3.88 7.91 15.47
CA SER A 9 -3.09 8.24 16.66
C SER A 9 -1.62 8.50 16.31
N VAL A 10 -1.06 7.75 15.34
CA VAL A 10 0.29 7.99 14.81
C VAL A 10 0.35 9.36 14.12
N LYS A 11 -0.61 9.66 13.22
CA LYS A 11 -0.67 10.94 12.51
C LYS A 11 -0.75 12.12 13.48
N MET A 12 -1.65 12.06 14.47
CA MET A 12 -1.80 13.11 15.48
C MET A 12 -0.52 13.32 16.29
N TYR A 13 0.17 12.23 16.65
CA TYR A 13 1.43 12.33 17.39
C TYR A 13 2.52 12.99 16.56
N VAL A 14 2.67 12.62 15.28
CA VAL A 14 3.65 13.25 14.38
C VAL A 14 3.34 14.74 14.18
N LYS A 15 2.07 15.11 13.95
CA LYS A 15 1.66 16.51 13.77
C LYS A 15 1.93 17.38 15.02
N SER A 16 1.83 16.82 16.22
CA SER A 16 2.05 17.55 17.48
C SER A 16 3.49 17.54 17.97
N ASN A 17 4.39 16.79 17.35
CA ASN A 17 5.76 16.60 17.80
C ASN A 17 6.74 16.81 16.62
N PRO A 18 7.39 17.99 16.49
CA PRO A 18 8.22 18.34 15.34
C PRO A 18 9.37 17.38 15.00
N ASN A 19 9.83 16.59 15.98
CA ASN A 19 10.93 15.63 15.81
C ASN A 19 10.47 14.17 15.76
N ALA A 20 9.17 13.91 15.68
CA ALA A 20 8.64 12.56 15.60
C ALA A 20 8.58 12.08 14.14
N ILE A 21 9.02 10.85 13.90
CA ILE A 21 8.84 10.15 12.64
C ILE A 21 7.85 9.00 12.87
N GLY A 22 6.77 8.99 12.09
CA GLY A 22 5.80 7.91 12.07
C GLY A 22 6.11 6.90 10.97
N ILE A 23 5.75 5.64 11.19
CA ILE A 23 5.77 4.60 10.17
C ILE A 23 4.32 4.24 9.87
N GLY A 24 3.95 4.22 8.58
CA GLY A 24 2.60 3.89 8.14
C GLY A 24 2.54 3.67 6.63
N TYR A 25 1.39 3.20 6.14
CA TYR A 25 1.17 3.00 4.73
C TYR A 25 1.03 4.33 3.97
N LEU A 26 1.45 4.33 2.70
CA LEU A 26 1.29 5.50 1.81
C LEU A 26 -0.18 5.94 1.72
N SER A 27 -1.12 4.99 1.74
CA SER A 27 -2.55 5.27 1.70
C SER A 27 -3.06 6.10 2.87
N HIS A 28 -2.39 6.04 4.03
CA HIS A 28 -2.72 6.88 5.19
C HIS A 28 -2.19 8.31 5.08
N LEU A 29 -1.22 8.55 4.18
CA LEU A 29 -0.58 9.86 3.96
C LEU A 29 -1.07 10.55 2.69
N TYR A 30 -1.54 9.79 1.70
CA TYR A 30 -1.89 10.32 0.37
C TYR A 30 -2.93 11.46 0.42
N ALA A 31 -3.85 11.40 1.38
CA ALA A 31 -4.88 12.41 1.60
C ALA A 31 -4.55 13.44 2.71
N GLU A 32 -3.31 13.43 3.24
CA GLU A 32 -2.90 14.27 4.38
C GLU A 32 -1.91 15.35 3.91
N PRO A 33 -2.36 16.58 3.59
CA PRO A 33 -1.48 17.63 3.08
C PRO A 33 -0.42 18.09 4.11
N ASP A 34 -0.72 17.95 5.40
CA ASP A 34 0.16 18.40 6.49
C ASP A 34 1.24 17.37 6.86
N LEU A 35 1.23 16.20 6.22
CA LEU A 35 2.19 15.14 6.48
C LEU A 35 2.92 14.80 5.19
N ARG A 36 4.26 14.88 5.24
CA ARG A 36 5.10 14.53 4.11
C ARG A 36 5.81 13.21 4.39
N ALA A 37 5.70 12.28 3.45
CA ALA A 37 6.46 11.06 3.50
C ALA A 37 7.96 11.35 3.27
N LEU A 38 8.84 10.67 4.01
CA LEU A 38 10.29 10.89 3.95
C LEU A 38 10.95 9.91 2.96
N PRO A 39 11.65 10.41 1.92
CA PRO A 39 12.46 9.57 1.04
C PRO A 39 13.51 8.78 1.82
N VAL A 40 13.65 7.50 1.52
CA VAL A 40 14.63 6.62 2.15
C VAL A 40 15.50 5.95 1.10
N SER A 41 16.79 5.82 1.39
CA SER A 41 17.69 4.94 0.65
C SER A 41 17.73 3.56 1.27
N PHE A 42 18.03 2.54 0.49
CA PHE A 42 18.18 1.16 0.97
C PHE A 42 19.09 0.36 0.04
N TYR A 43 19.51 -0.82 0.49
CA TYR A 43 20.13 -1.82 -0.38
C TYR A 43 19.06 -2.82 -0.81
N ASP A 44 18.97 -3.08 -2.11
CA ASP A 44 18.04 -4.09 -2.62
C ASP A 44 18.53 -5.53 -2.34
N SER A 45 17.74 -6.52 -2.77
CA SER A 45 18.08 -7.94 -2.61
C SER A 45 19.39 -8.35 -3.30
N THR A 46 19.89 -7.55 -4.25
CA THR A 46 21.16 -7.76 -4.96
C THR A 46 22.33 -6.98 -4.32
N ARG A 47 22.11 -6.32 -3.18
CA ARG A 47 23.04 -5.42 -2.50
C ARG A 47 23.38 -4.16 -3.29
N LYS A 48 22.56 -3.79 -4.27
CA LYS A 48 22.72 -2.52 -4.96
C LYS A 48 22.15 -1.40 -4.09
N TYR A 49 22.91 -0.32 -3.93
CA TYR A 49 22.42 0.87 -3.24
C TYR A 49 21.40 1.61 -4.11
N ILE A 50 20.22 1.85 -3.54
CA ILE A 50 19.14 2.62 -4.14
C ILE A 50 19.09 3.97 -3.43
N PHE A 51 19.34 5.04 -4.18
CA PHE A 51 19.27 6.41 -3.69
C PHE A 51 17.82 6.78 -3.28
N PRO A 52 17.63 7.77 -2.41
CA PRO A 52 16.29 8.25 -2.08
C PRO A 52 15.58 8.78 -3.32
N HIS A 53 14.35 8.33 -3.56
CA HIS A 53 13.50 8.81 -4.67
C HIS A 53 12.31 9.60 -4.12
N ASN A 54 11.55 10.27 -4.99
CA ASN A 54 10.26 10.83 -4.59
C ASN A 54 9.26 9.71 -4.26
N ILE A 55 8.45 9.89 -3.22
CA ILE A 55 7.44 8.91 -2.80
C ILE A 55 6.21 9.08 -3.69
N ASN A 56 6.07 8.19 -4.66
CA ASN A 56 4.91 8.10 -5.53
C ASN A 56 4.71 6.65 -6.00
N GLN A 57 3.48 6.32 -6.40
CA GLN A 57 3.12 4.96 -6.82
C GLN A 57 3.97 4.42 -7.99
N PRO A 58 4.33 5.22 -9.02
CA PRO A 58 5.23 4.76 -10.08
C PRO A 58 6.60 4.29 -9.59
N ASN A 59 7.20 4.98 -8.62
CA ASN A 59 8.48 4.57 -8.05
C ASN A 59 8.37 3.32 -7.18
N ILE A 60 7.22 3.10 -6.54
CA ILE A 60 6.94 1.84 -5.83
C ILE A 60 6.86 0.67 -6.82
N LEU A 61 6.16 0.84 -7.95
CA LEU A 61 6.11 -0.16 -9.03
C LEU A 61 7.50 -0.52 -9.57
N ARG A 62 8.40 0.47 -9.66
CA ARG A 62 9.79 0.28 -10.10
C ARG A 62 10.70 -0.33 -9.02
N ARG A 63 10.15 -0.74 -7.87
CA ARG A 63 10.88 -1.29 -6.72
C ARG A 63 11.96 -0.35 -6.19
N LEU A 64 11.72 0.96 -6.27
CA LEU A 64 12.60 1.99 -5.70
C LEU A 64 12.28 2.31 -4.24
N TYR A 65 11.55 1.41 -3.56
CA TYR A 65 11.22 1.46 -2.14
C TYR A 65 11.36 0.07 -1.49
N PRO A 66 11.85 -0.01 -0.24
CA PRO A 66 12.19 -1.28 0.40
C PRO A 66 10.98 -2.04 0.97
N TYR A 67 9.93 -1.35 1.39
CA TYR A 67 8.84 -1.94 2.17
C TYR A 67 7.51 -1.90 1.39
N ILE A 68 7.41 -2.75 0.37
CA ILE A 68 6.18 -2.95 -0.38
C ILE A 68 5.32 -3.98 0.35
N VAL A 69 4.08 -3.61 0.68
CA VAL A 69 3.13 -4.50 1.35
C VAL A 69 2.03 -4.90 0.38
N GLU A 70 1.99 -6.18 0.06
CA GLU A 70 0.96 -6.78 -0.77
C GLU A 70 -0.32 -6.99 0.04
N HIS A 71 -1.47 -6.74 -0.59
CA HIS A 71 -2.78 -6.95 0.02
C HIS A 71 -3.42 -8.15 -0.64
N TYR A 72 -3.88 -9.12 0.17
CA TYR A 72 -4.54 -10.32 -0.30
C TYR A 72 -6.00 -10.33 0.14
N ILE A 73 -6.87 -10.80 -0.74
CA ILE A 73 -8.27 -11.02 -0.45
C ILE A 73 -8.55 -12.50 -0.58
N TYR A 74 -9.05 -13.11 0.49
CA TYR A 74 -9.43 -14.51 0.51
C TYR A 74 -10.91 -14.63 0.19
N ILE A 75 -11.20 -15.52 -0.74
CA ILE A 75 -12.54 -15.85 -1.20
C ILE A 75 -12.81 -17.30 -0.78
N LEU A 76 -13.72 -17.49 0.17
CA LEU A 76 -14.03 -18.82 0.74
C LEU A 76 -15.06 -19.59 -0.10
N ASP A 77 -16.01 -18.90 -0.71
CA ASP A 77 -17.11 -19.54 -1.46
C ASP A 77 -16.94 -19.33 -2.97
N LYS A 78 -16.31 -20.31 -3.63
CA LYS A 78 -16.05 -20.31 -5.08
C LYS A 78 -17.30 -20.52 -5.93
N LEU A 79 -18.43 -20.97 -5.34
CA LEU A 79 -19.67 -21.28 -6.06
C LEU A 79 -20.70 -20.14 -6.02
N ASN A 80 -20.36 -19.03 -5.37
CA ASN A 80 -21.25 -17.89 -5.22
C ASN A 80 -21.02 -16.86 -6.34
N ASP A 81 -22.06 -16.59 -7.12
CA ASP A 81 -22.04 -15.61 -8.21
C ASP A 81 -21.66 -14.20 -7.74
N ASN A 82 -22.00 -13.81 -6.50
CA ASN A 82 -21.64 -12.51 -5.94
C ASN A 82 -20.14 -12.40 -5.72
N THR A 83 -19.52 -13.48 -5.25
CA THR A 83 -18.08 -13.58 -5.06
C THR A 83 -17.33 -13.46 -6.38
N MET A 84 -17.79 -14.19 -7.41
CA MET A 84 -17.21 -14.12 -8.75
C MET A 84 -17.43 -12.73 -9.38
N THR A 85 -18.56 -12.08 -9.10
CA THR A 85 -18.83 -10.70 -9.52
C THR A 85 -17.87 -9.72 -8.86
N PHE A 86 -17.61 -9.87 -7.55
CA PHE A 86 -16.64 -9.04 -6.83
C PHE A 86 -15.22 -9.22 -7.36
N ALA A 87 -14.80 -10.46 -7.60
CA ALA A 87 -13.52 -10.77 -8.24
C ALA A 87 -13.38 -10.09 -9.61
N ARG A 88 -14.39 -10.24 -10.49
CA ARG A 88 -14.42 -9.58 -11.81
C ARG A 88 -14.38 -8.06 -11.70
N TYR A 89 -15.05 -7.48 -10.72
CA TYR A 89 -15.01 -6.05 -10.45
C TYR A 89 -13.59 -5.59 -10.14
N LEU A 90 -12.88 -6.26 -9.22
CA LEU A 90 -11.50 -5.90 -8.86
C LEU A 90 -10.51 -6.03 -10.03
N TYR A 91 -10.74 -7.00 -10.93
CA TYR A 91 -9.92 -7.18 -12.13
C TYR A 91 -10.12 -6.07 -13.18
N ASN A 92 -11.27 -5.40 -13.17
CA ASN A 92 -11.59 -4.42 -14.19
C ASN A 92 -10.63 -3.22 -14.12
N PRO A 93 -9.91 -2.88 -15.22
CA PRO A 93 -8.95 -1.77 -15.23
C PRO A 93 -9.60 -0.38 -15.08
N GLY A 94 -10.93 -0.30 -15.06
CA GLY A 94 -11.68 0.95 -14.92
C GLY A 94 -11.69 1.49 -13.49
N TYR A 95 -12.90 1.65 -12.94
CA TYR A 95 -13.14 2.38 -11.71
C TYR A 95 -12.35 1.90 -10.48
N PRO A 96 -12.29 0.58 -10.13
CA PRO A 96 -11.61 0.16 -8.91
C PRO A 96 -10.09 0.42 -8.92
N GLN A 97 -9.42 0.25 -10.06
CA GLN A 97 -7.98 0.53 -10.15
C GLN A 97 -7.68 2.02 -9.96
N LYS A 98 -8.51 2.90 -10.56
CA LYS A 98 -8.43 4.34 -10.31
C LYS A 98 -8.72 4.69 -8.85
N TYR A 99 -9.75 4.08 -8.25
CA TYR A 99 -10.09 4.31 -6.85
C TYR A 99 -8.91 3.99 -5.92
N PHE A 100 -8.23 2.85 -6.11
CA PHE A 100 -7.04 2.52 -5.32
C PHE A 100 -5.88 3.49 -5.56
N PHE A 101 -5.66 3.87 -6.82
CA PHE A 101 -4.64 4.84 -7.17
C PHE A 101 -4.86 6.19 -6.46
N ASP A 102 -6.09 6.70 -6.46
CA ASP A 102 -6.47 7.95 -5.80
C ASP A 102 -6.43 7.87 -4.26
N LYS A 103 -6.21 6.66 -3.71
CA LYS A 103 -6.00 6.41 -2.28
C LYS A 103 -4.56 6.04 -1.94
N GLY A 104 -3.60 6.26 -2.84
CA GLY A 104 -2.19 5.97 -2.58
C GLY A 104 -1.85 4.47 -2.54
N ILE A 105 -2.77 3.61 -2.99
CA ILE A 105 -2.54 2.18 -3.15
C ILE A 105 -2.09 1.96 -4.59
N VAL A 106 -1.02 1.20 -4.79
CA VAL A 106 -0.53 0.89 -6.14
C VAL A 106 -1.51 -0.08 -6.80
N PRO A 107 -2.17 0.30 -7.90
CA PRO A 107 -3.03 -0.62 -8.62
C PRO A 107 -2.19 -1.75 -9.21
N ALA A 108 -2.63 -2.97 -8.97
CA ALA A 108 -2.16 -4.15 -9.66
C ALA A 108 -3.41 -4.83 -10.24
N ASN A 109 -3.28 -5.35 -11.46
CA ASN A 109 -4.32 -6.26 -11.96
C ASN A 109 -4.40 -7.42 -10.96
N ALA A 110 -5.59 -7.68 -10.42
CA ALA A 110 -5.78 -8.75 -9.45
C ALA A 110 -5.31 -10.07 -10.06
N GLU A 111 -4.35 -10.73 -9.40
CA GLU A 111 -3.91 -12.06 -9.77
C GLU A 111 -4.71 -13.07 -8.95
N PHE A 112 -5.52 -13.91 -9.62
CA PHE A 112 -6.29 -14.95 -8.96
C PHE A 112 -5.45 -16.21 -8.86
N ARG A 113 -5.02 -16.53 -7.63
CA ARG A 113 -4.38 -17.81 -7.33
C ARG A 113 -5.39 -18.70 -6.62
N LEU A 114 -5.78 -19.80 -7.28
CA LEU A 114 -6.57 -20.84 -6.64
C LEU A 114 -5.63 -21.63 -5.74
N VAL A 115 -5.84 -21.51 -4.43
CA VAL A 115 -5.21 -22.38 -3.43
C VAL A 115 -6.24 -23.46 -3.09
N GLU A 116 -5.82 -24.73 -3.15
CA GLU A 116 -6.57 -25.85 -2.58
C GLU A 116 -6.23 -25.90 -1.08
N GLU A 117 -7.24 -25.95 -0.22
CA GLU A 117 -7.03 -26.24 1.20
C GLU A 117 -6.81 -27.76 1.34
N GLU A 118 -5.70 -28.17 1.97
CA GLU A 118 -5.44 -29.56 2.38
C GLU A 118 -6.33 -29.98 3.56
#